data_AF-A0AA37WSZ6-F1
#
_entry.id   AF-A0AA37WSZ6-F1
#
_cell.length_a   1.000
_cell.length_b   1.000
_cell.length_c   1.000
_cell.angle_alpha   90.00
_cell.angle_beta   90.00
_cell.angle_gamma   90.00
#
_symmetry.space_group_name_H-M   'P 1'
#
loop_
_entity.id
_entity.type
_entity.pdbx_description
1 polymer ?
#
loop_
_entity_poly.entity_id
_entity_poly.type
_entity_poly.pdbx_seq_one_letter_code
_entity_poly.pdbx_strand_id
1 'polypeptide(L)'
;MTPKEIIERLAAMPPPPQGVHHVPPVELVAMVTRMGRSLRQWKKETLADFARVSLSTVERVERAEPVGAESLDRIAEALGYERGAFTKPRIPTPREEAAAQFVEEMGHLEPVAVSPFDTHRQVRMVAASQAFLIYRPELGPAYDAQVAGLTEWMDLASMVMGPHAIGGGEPDRRRDLCNDVLAAVAEFRRRGVTVLVGIMDAPLPGMPDWKVAIITLTPKLSDPGAPKRRTILVDKRSVQPRPGYLPHLA
;
A
#
# COMPACT_ATOMS: atom_id res chain seq x y z
N MET A 1 -26.01 9.52 7.37
CA MET A 1 -25.01 10.57 7.58
C MET A 1 -23.98 10.52 6.46
N THR A 2 -23.75 11.64 5.78
CA THR A 2 -22.75 11.76 4.69
C THR A 2 -21.33 11.83 5.26
N PRO A 3 -20.26 11.58 4.46
CA PRO A 3 -18.89 11.75 4.92
C PRO A 3 -18.59 13.16 5.43
N LYS A 4 -19.15 14.18 4.76
CA LYS A 4 -18.99 15.58 5.13
C LYS A 4 -19.61 15.86 6.51
N GLU A 5 -20.82 15.39 6.76
CA GLU A 5 -21.49 15.53 8.07
C GLU A 5 -20.70 14.86 9.21
N ILE A 6 -20.08 13.70 8.97
CA ILE A 6 -19.25 13.02 9.99
C ILE A 6 -18.03 13.87 10.33
N ILE A 7 -17.34 14.41 9.32
CA ILE A 7 -16.16 15.26 9.51
C ILE A 7 -16.54 16.55 10.23
N GLU A 8 -17.64 17.20 9.83
CA GLU A 8 -18.15 18.41 10.46
C GLU A 8 -18.52 18.16 11.92
N ARG A 9 -19.17 17.04 12.23
CA ARG A 9 -19.46 16.64 13.61
C ARG A 9 -18.20 16.42 14.43
N LEU A 10 -17.23 15.68 13.90
CA LEU A 10 -15.95 15.46 14.58
C LEU A 10 -15.22 16.79 14.85
N ALA A 11 -15.23 17.71 13.89
CA ALA A 11 -14.61 19.03 14.05
C ALA A 11 -15.33 19.91 15.07
N ALA A 12 -16.65 19.73 15.24
CA ALA A 12 -17.46 20.46 16.21
C ALA A 12 -17.46 19.85 17.62
N MET A 13 -16.88 18.66 17.83
CA MET A 13 -16.80 18.04 19.15
C MET A 13 -15.88 18.85 20.07
N PRO A 14 -16.24 19.03 21.35
CA PRO A 14 -15.33 19.63 22.31
C PRO A 14 -14.07 18.78 22.43
N PRO A 15 -12.89 19.39 22.60
CA PRO A 15 -11.66 18.64 22.82
C PRO A 15 -11.82 17.74 24.05
N PRO A 16 -11.39 16.47 23.98
CA PRO A 16 -11.50 15.57 25.11
C PRO A 16 -10.68 16.12 26.30
N PRO A 17 -11.20 16.00 27.53
CA PRO A 17 -10.46 16.32 28.75
C PRO A 17 -9.08 15.65 28.75
N GLN A 18 -8.03 16.45 29.02
CA GLN A 18 -6.66 15.93 29.04
C GLN A 18 -6.47 14.92 30.18
N GLY A 19 -5.76 13.83 29.89
CA GLY A 19 -5.43 12.80 30.89
C GLY A 19 -6.58 11.87 31.29
N VAL A 20 -7.76 11.99 30.67
CA VAL A 20 -8.91 11.12 30.97
C VAL A 20 -9.05 10.05 29.89
N HIS A 21 -9.35 8.83 30.31
CA HIS A 21 -9.64 7.74 29.38
C HIS A 21 -11.00 7.95 28.71
N HIS A 22 -10.99 7.98 27.38
CA HIS A 22 -12.20 8.09 26.57
C HIS A 22 -12.31 6.93 25.58
N VAL A 23 -13.53 6.41 25.45
CA VAL A 23 -13.85 5.50 24.34
C VAL A 23 -13.88 6.32 23.05
N PRO A 24 -13.32 5.80 21.94
CA PRO A 24 -13.41 6.47 20.65
C PRO A 24 -14.87 6.82 20.30
N PRO A 25 -15.16 8.06 19.86
CA PRO A 25 -16.51 8.43 19.48
C PRO A 25 -16.95 7.66 18.23
N VAL A 26 -18.25 7.39 18.12
CA VAL A 26 -18.82 6.61 17.01
C VAL A 26 -18.57 7.27 15.66
N GLU A 27 -18.52 8.60 15.60
CA GLU A 27 -18.16 9.36 14.40
C GLU A 27 -16.72 9.07 13.96
N LEU A 28 -15.77 8.94 14.90
CA LEU A 28 -14.37 8.63 14.59
C LEU A 28 -14.25 7.19 14.07
N VAL A 29 -14.94 6.26 14.72
CA VAL A 29 -15.01 4.86 14.28
C VAL A 29 -15.60 4.76 12.87
N ALA A 30 -16.67 5.51 12.58
CA ALA A 30 -17.28 5.57 11.26
C ALA A 30 -16.31 6.10 10.19
N MET A 31 -15.60 7.17 10.49
CA MET A 31 -14.61 7.78 9.59
C MET A 31 -13.45 6.82 9.30
N VAL A 32 -12.84 6.23 10.34
CA VAL A 32 -11.72 5.29 10.19
C VAL A 32 -12.14 4.04 9.43
N THR A 33 -13.32 3.48 9.73
CA THR A 33 -13.87 2.31 9.02
C THR A 33 -14.03 2.60 7.52
N ARG A 34 -14.62 3.75 7.17
CA ARG A 34 -14.81 4.16 5.77
C ARG A 34 -13.48 4.43 5.07
N MET A 35 -12.54 5.08 5.76
CA MET A 35 -11.21 5.39 5.22
C MET A 35 -10.44 4.10 4.92
N GLY A 36 -10.33 3.19 5.90
CA GLY A 36 -9.65 1.90 5.72
C GLY A 36 -10.23 1.09 4.57
N ARG A 37 -11.56 1.00 4.48
CA ARG A 37 -12.25 0.33 3.37
C ARG A 37 -11.94 0.99 2.02
N SER A 38 -11.95 2.33 1.95
CA SER A 38 -11.74 3.08 0.71
C SER A 38 -10.30 2.99 0.20
N LEU A 39 -9.32 3.05 1.10
CA LEU A 39 -7.89 2.83 0.78
C LEU A 39 -7.67 1.42 0.23
N ARG A 40 -8.38 0.42 0.78
CA ARG A 40 -8.35 -0.95 0.28
C ARG A 40 -9.21 -1.18 -0.98
N GLN A 41 -9.97 -0.19 -1.44
CA GLN A 41 -10.94 -0.35 -2.55
C GLN A 41 -11.98 -1.44 -2.31
N TRP A 42 -12.33 -1.67 -1.05
CA TRP A 42 -13.31 -2.67 -0.64
C TRP A 42 -14.74 -2.13 -0.75
N LYS A 43 -15.67 -3.00 -1.14
CA LYS A 43 -17.09 -2.73 -0.97
C LYS A 43 -17.48 -2.99 0.49
N LYS A 44 -18.67 -2.52 0.90
CA LYS A 44 -19.14 -2.76 2.28
C LYS A 44 -19.36 -4.25 2.53
N GLU A 45 -19.85 -4.98 1.53
CA GLU A 45 -20.03 -6.43 1.54
C GLU A 45 -18.70 -7.14 1.79
N THR A 46 -17.63 -6.70 1.11
CA THR A 46 -16.28 -7.24 1.32
C THR A 46 -15.83 -7.08 2.77
N LEU A 47 -15.99 -5.90 3.36
CA LEU A 47 -15.66 -5.70 4.77
C LEU A 47 -16.53 -6.55 5.69
N ALA A 48 -17.82 -6.67 5.41
CA ALA A 48 -18.74 -7.50 6.18
C ALA A 48 -18.31 -8.98 6.17
N ASP A 49 -17.89 -9.49 5.01
CA ASP A 49 -17.39 -10.85 4.84
C ASP A 49 -16.10 -11.09 5.64
N PHE A 50 -15.10 -10.20 5.50
CA PHE A 50 -13.84 -10.31 6.25
C PHE A 50 -14.05 -10.22 7.76
N ALA A 51 -14.91 -9.31 8.20
CA ALA A 51 -15.23 -9.13 9.62
C ALA A 51 -16.23 -10.19 10.14
N ARG A 52 -16.82 -11.03 9.28
CA ARG A 52 -17.85 -12.01 9.66
C ARG A 52 -19.01 -11.37 10.43
N VAL A 53 -19.50 -10.24 9.91
CA VAL A 53 -20.66 -9.51 10.41
C VAL A 53 -21.67 -9.29 9.29
N SER A 54 -22.88 -8.83 9.60
CA SER A 54 -23.86 -8.51 8.56
C SER A 54 -23.49 -7.23 7.81
N LEU A 55 -23.90 -7.11 6.55
CA LEU A 55 -23.80 -5.86 5.78
C LEU A 55 -24.45 -4.69 6.54
N SER A 56 -25.63 -4.91 7.13
CA SER A 56 -26.32 -3.92 7.95
C SER A 56 -25.46 -3.42 9.11
N THR A 57 -24.63 -4.27 9.70
CA THR A 57 -23.72 -3.88 10.79
C THR A 57 -22.70 -2.87 10.28
N VAL A 58 -22.05 -3.16 9.15
CA VAL A 58 -21.08 -2.24 8.52
C VAL A 58 -21.74 -0.92 8.14
N GLU A 59 -22.95 -0.97 7.59
CA GLU A 59 -23.68 0.25 7.21
C GLU A 59 -24.05 1.13 8.40
N ARG A 60 -24.40 0.53 9.54
CA ARG A 60 -24.66 1.26 10.79
C ARG A 60 -23.39 1.91 11.32
N VAL A 61 -22.28 1.16 11.36
CA VAL A 61 -20.97 1.71 11.76
C VAL A 61 -20.61 2.91 10.88
N GLU A 62 -20.69 2.79 9.55
CA GLU A 62 -20.38 3.90 8.65
C GLU A 62 -21.36 5.10 8.74
N ARG A 63 -22.53 4.92 9.34
CA ARG A 63 -23.50 5.99 9.64
C ARG A 63 -23.28 6.63 11.02
N ALA A 64 -22.24 6.21 11.75
CA ALA A 64 -21.98 6.59 13.13
C ALA A 64 -23.13 6.18 14.08
N GLU A 65 -23.80 5.06 13.80
CA GLU A 65 -24.84 4.52 14.67
C GLU A 65 -24.23 3.52 15.69
N PRO A 66 -24.79 3.42 16.91
CA PRO A 66 -24.31 2.49 17.92
C PRO A 66 -24.36 1.04 17.42
N VAL A 67 -23.29 0.28 17.66
CA VAL A 67 -23.14 -1.15 17.34
C VAL A 67 -22.44 -1.84 18.51
N GLY A 68 -22.72 -3.13 18.73
CA GLY A 68 -22.12 -3.89 19.83
C GLY A 68 -20.60 -4.02 19.73
N ALA A 69 -19.93 -4.02 20.88
CA ALA A 69 -18.46 -4.03 20.98
C ALA A 69 -17.80 -5.20 20.22
N GLU A 70 -18.38 -6.40 20.29
CA GLU A 70 -17.87 -7.59 19.58
C GLU A 70 -17.86 -7.40 18.05
N SER A 71 -18.88 -6.72 17.50
CA SER A 71 -18.91 -6.44 16.06
C SER A 71 -17.89 -5.36 15.66
N LEU A 72 -17.68 -4.37 16.53
CA LEU A 72 -16.66 -3.34 16.32
C LEU A 72 -15.25 -3.93 16.36
N ASP A 73 -15.00 -4.85 17.29
CA ASP A 73 -13.72 -5.57 17.39
C ASP A 73 -13.42 -6.37 16.11
N ARG A 74 -14.39 -7.12 15.58
CA ARG A 74 -14.21 -7.87 14.33
C ARG A 74 -13.97 -6.97 13.12
N ILE A 75 -14.65 -5.81 13.06
CA ILE A 75 -14.41 -4.83 11.99
C ILE A 75 -13.01 -4.23 12.13
N ALA A 76 -12.56 -3.94 13.36
CA ALA A 76 -11.21 -3.43 13.60
C ALA A 76 -10.15 -4.46 13.14
N GLU A 77 -10.29 -5.72 13.55
CA GLU A 77 -9.41 -6.83 13.15
C GLU A 77 -9.37 -7.00 11.62
N ALA A 78 -10.52 -6.97 10.94
CA ALA A 78 -10.59 -7.08 9.48
C ALA A 78 -9.87 -5.94 8.75
N LEU A 79 -9.73 -4.77 9.37
CA LEU A 79 -8.99 -3.64 8.82
C LEU A 79 -7.49 -3.67 9.17
N GLY A 80 -7.07 -4.62 10.02
CA GLY A 80 -5.69 -4.80 10.48
C GLY A 80 -5.39 -4.13 11.82
N TYR A 81 -6.41 -3.72 12.57
CA TYR A 81 -6.24 -3.18 13.93
C TYR A 81 -6.34 -4.28 14.98
N GLU A 82 -5.78 -4.02 16.16
CA GLU A 82 -5.95 -4.90 17.30
C GLU A 82 -7.38 -4.85 17.87
N ARG A 83 -7.77 -5.96 18.50
CA ARG A 83 -8.99 -6.03 19.29
C ARG A 83 -9.04 -4.93 20.34
N GLY A 84 -10.17 -4.26 20.49
CA GLY A 84 -10.30 -3.11 21.39
C GLY A 84 -9.98 -1.76 20.76
N ALA A 85 -9.45 -1.69 19.53
CA ALA A 85 -9.10 -0.41 18.91
C ALA A 85 -10.28 0.59 18.82
N PHE A 86 -11.51 0.09 18.67
CA PHE A 86 -12.72 0.92 18.57
C PHE A 86 -13.53 1.02 19.87
N THR A 87 -13.16 0.28 20.91
CA THR A 87 -14.00 0.10 22.12
C THR A 87 -13.27 0.39 23.42
N LYS A 88 -11.95 0.23 23.46
CA LYS A 88 -11.14 0.40 24.68
C LYS A 88 -10.98 1.89 25.02
N PRO A 89 -11.27 2.30 26.26
CA PRO A 89 -10.97 3.64 26.73
C PRO A 89 -9.47 3.93 26.69
N ARG A 90 -9.08 5.03 26.04
CA ARG A 90 -7.68 5.48 25.91
C ARG A 90 -7.58 6.97 26.15
N ILE A 91 -6.42 7.41 26.63
CA ILE A 91 -6.13 8.84 26.74
C ILE A 91 -5.91 9.35 25.31
N PRO A 92 -6.71 10.30 24.82
CA PRO A 92 -6.51 10.84 23.49
C PRO A 92 -5.16 11.57 23.40
N THR A 93 -4.41 11.29 22.34
CA THR A 93 -3.19 12.02 22.04
C THR A 93 -3.50 13.52 21.90
N PRO A 94 -2.73 14.41 22.56
CA PRO A 94 -2.86 15.85 22.38
C PRO A 94 -2.81 16.23 20.89
N ARG A 95 -3.57 17.25 20.49
CA ARG A 95 -3.71 17.63 19.07
C ARG A 95 -2.37 17.92 18.38
N GLU A 96 -1.45 18.59 19.07
CA GLU A 96 -0.12 18.93 18.53
C GLU A 96 0.72 17.67 18.31
N GLU A 97 0.72 16.76 19.28
CA GLU A 97 1.43 15.50 19.17
C GLU A 97 0.81 14.60 18.09
N ALA A 98 -0.52 14.54 18.00
CA ALA A 98 -1.22 13.82 16.93
C ALA A 98 -0.91 14.40 15.54
N ALA A 99 -0.78 15.73 15.42
CA ALA A 99 -0.38 16.38 14.19
C ALA A 99 1.08 16.07 13.83
N ALA A 100 1.99 16.10 14.80
CA ALA A 100 3.40 15.73 14.60
C ALA A 100 3.55 14.26 14.18
N GLN A 101 2.86 13.34 14.86
CA GLN A 101 2.81 11.92 14.51
C GLN A 101 2.24 11.72 13.10
N PHE A 102 1.16 12.42 12.76
CA PHE A 102 0.59 12.35 11.41
C PHE A 102 1.57 12.82 10.34
N VAL A 103 2.29 13.92 10.58
CA VAL A 103 3.32 14.41 9.66
C VAL A 103 4.47 13.40 9.53
N GLU A 104 4.90 12.79 10.62
CA GLU A 104 5.95 11.77 10.61
C GLU A 104 5.52 10.48 9.89
N GLU A 105 4.28 10.02 10.08
CA GLU A 105 3.78 8.80 9.47
C GLU A 105 3.41 8.99 7.99
N MET A 106 2.75 10.11 7.66
CA MET A 106 2.15 10.33 6.34
C MET A 106 2.96 11.31 5.48
N GLY A 107 3.77 12.18 6.06
CA GLY A 107 4.53 13.22 5.34
C GLY A 107 5.68 12.69 4.47
N HIS A 108 5.99 11.40 4.60
CA HIS A 108 6.94 10.69 3.75
C HIS A 108 6.28 9.82 2.69
N LEU A 109 4.96 9.70 2.68
CA LEU A 109 4.22 8.90 1.72
C LEU A 109 4.03 9.66 0.40
N GLU A 110 4.54 9.09 -0.68
CA GLU A 110 4.37 9.60 -2.03
C GLU A 110 3.31 8.77 -2.78
N PRO A 111 2.33 9.41 -3.46
CA PRO A 111 1.37 8.70 -4.29
C PRO A 111 2.02 8.27 -5.61
N VAL A 112 2.12 6.96 -5.83
CA VAL A 112 2.68 6.36 -7.05
C VAL A 112 1.55 5.81 -7.92
N ALA A 113 1.45 6.29 -9.15
CA ALA A 113 0.51 5.75 -10.13
C ALA A 113 0.93 4.34 -10.55
N VAL A 114 -0.01 3.39 -10.51
CA VAL A 114 0.24 1.97 -10.79
C VAL A 114 -0.75 1.38 -11.79
N SER A 115 -0.28 0.36 -12.51
CA SER A 115 -1.05 -0.42 -13.48
C SER A 115 -0.71 -1.91 -13.41
N PRO A 116 -1.56 -2.82 -13.91
CA PRO A 116 -1.22 -4.24 -13.99
C PRO A 116 0.09 -4.46 -14.74
N PHE A 117 0.99 -5.29 -14.20
CA PHE A 117 2.26 -5.58 -14.87
C PHE A 117 2.06 -6.71 -15.89
N ASP A 118 1.90 -6.37 -17.17
CA ASP A 118 1.64 -7.35 -18.25
C ASP A 118 2.12 -6.96 -19.65
N THR A 119 2.86 -5.87 -19.78
CA THR A 119 3.35 -5.40 -21.08
C THR A 119 4.86 -5.31 -21.14
N HIS A 120 5.43 -5.54 -22.34
CA HIS A 120 6.85 -5.29 -22.62
C HIS A 120 7.26 -3.84 -22.34
N ARG A 121 6.34 -2.89 -22.56
CA ARG A 121 6.57 -1.47 -22.23
C ARG A 121 6.87 -1.29 -20.75
N GLN A 122 6.13 -1.97 -19.87
CA GLN A 122 6.36 -1.89 -18.43
C GLN A 122 7.67 -2.57 -18.05
N VAL A 123 8.02 -3.72 -18.65
CA VAL A 123 9.32 -4.38 -18.37
C VAL A 123 10.47 -3.44 -18.70
N ARG A 124 10.44 -2.80 -19.88
CA ARG A 124 11.46 -1.82 -20.28
C ARG A 124 11.48 -0.59 -19.38
N MET A 125 10.32 -0.12 -18.94
CA MET A 125 10.20 1.01 -18.02
C MET A 125 10.85 0.70 -16.66
N VAL A 126 10.63 -0.49 -16.12
CA VAL A 126 11.29 -0.92 -14.88
C VAL A 126 12.79 -1.09 -15.09
N ALA A 127 13.21 -1.76 -16.17
CA ALA A 127 14.63 -1.95 -16.48
C ALA A 127 15.38 -0.63 -16.70
N ALA A 128 14.70 0.42 -17.17
CA ALA A 128 15.26 1.75 -17.34
C ALA A 128 15.32 2.56 -16.03
N SER A 129 14.75 2.07 -14.93
CA SER A 129 14.81 2.72 -13.61
C SER A 129 16.14 2.42 -12.93
N GLN A 130 16.60 3.32 -12.05
CA GLN A 130 17.88 3.16 -11.35
C GLN A 130 17.82 2.11 -10.24
N ALA A 131 16.64 1.86 -9.69
CA ALA A 131 16.38 0.79 -8.74
C ALA A 131 14.93 0.29 -8.87
N PHE A 132 14.64 -0.82 -8.20
CA PHE A 132 13.27 -1.29 -8.01
C PHE A 132 13.03 -1.75 -6.56
N LEU A 133 11.79 -1.60 -6.10
CA LEU A 133 11.30 -2.09 -4.82
C LEU A 133 10.17 -3.10 -5.07
N ILE A 134 10.36 -4.34 -4.62
CA ILE A 134 9.29 -5.33 -4.58
C ILE A 134 8.60 -5.27 -3.22
N TYR A 135 7.42 -4.66 -3.19
CA TYR A 135 6.57 -4.58 -2.00
C TYR A 135 5.56 -5.72 -1.97
N ARG A 136 5.59 -6.53 -0.91
CA ARG A 136 4.83 -7.80 -0.83
C ARG A 136 4.04 -7.96 0.48
N PRO A 137 3.13 -7.05 0.81
CA PRO A 137 2.38 -7.11 2.05
C PRO A 137 1.55 -8.40 2.11
N GLU A 138 1.62 -9.10 3.24
CA GLU A 138 0.84 -10.33 3.50
C GLU A 138 1.14 -11.50 2.54
N LEU A 139 2.16 -11.36 1.67
CA LEU A 139 2.61 -12.44 0.81
C LEU A 139 3.49 -13.40 1.62
N GLY A 140 2.93 -14.57 1.96
CA GLY A 140 3.60 -15.56 2.78
C GLY A 140 4.86 -16.18 2.15
N PRO A 141 5.66 -16.91 2.94
CA PRO A 141 6.95 -17.46 2.54
C PRO A 141 6.87 -18.49 1.40
N ALA A 142 5.69 -19.04 1.12
CA ALA A 142 5.43 -19.94 -0.01
C ALA A 142 5.64 -19.30 -1.40
N TYR A 143 5.96 -18.00 -1.45
CA TYR A 143 6.30 -17.26 -2.66
C TYR A 143 7.76 -16.78 -2.70
N ASP A 144 8.57 -17.05 -1.67
CA ASP A 144 9.92 -16.50 -1.56
C ASP A 144 10.80 -16.90 -2.75
N ALA A 145 10.72 -18.16 -3.20
CA ALA A 145 11.45 -18.63 -4.38
C ALA A 145 11.02 -17.91 -5.66
N GLN A 146 9.71 -17.68 -5.85
CA GLN A 146 9.20 -16.92 -6.99
C GLN A 146 9.62 -15.45 -6.94
N VAL A 147 9.65 -14.84 -5.74
CA VAL A 147 10.10 -13.46 -5.56
C VAL A 147 11.59 -13.34 -5.87
N ALA A 148 12.40 -14.31 -5.44
CA ALA A 148 13.82 -14.37 -5.79
C ALA A 148 14.01 -14.50 -7.31
N GLY A 149 13.30 -15.43 -7.96
CA GLY A 149 13.37 -15.59 -9.42
C GLY A 149 12.92 -14.35 -10.19
N LEU A 150 11.86 -13.65 -9.76
CA LEU A 150 11.47 -12.38 -10.36
C LEU A 150 12.55 -11.32 -10.18
N THR A 151 13.14 -11.22 -8.97
CA THR A 151 14.26 -10.29 -8.70
C THR A 151 15.42 -10.54 -9.66
N GLU A 152 15.85 -11.79 -9.84
CA GLU A 152 16.93 -12.16 -10.76
C GLU A 152 16.62 -11.77 -12.22
N TRP A 153 15.40 -12.04 -12.69
CA TRP A 153 14.97 -11.63 -14.03
C TRP A 153 14.96 -10.10 -14.19
N MET A 154 14.57 -9.37 -13.15
CA MET A 154 14.56 -7.91 -13.16
C MET A 154 15.97 -7.31 -13.13
N ASP A 155 16.89 -7.91 -12.37
CA ASP A 155 18.30 -7.53 -12.36
C ASP A 155 18.92 -7.73 -13.74
N LEU A 156 18.69 -8.90 -14.36
CA LEU A 156 19.16 -9.18 -15.72
C LEU A 156 18.55 -8.20 -16.75
N ALA A 157 17.25 -7.92 -16.65
CA ALA A 157 16.58 -6.94 -17.50
C ALA A 157 17.22 -5.55 -17.38
N SER A 158 17.53 -5.13 -16.15
CA SER A 158 18.19 -3.85 -15.87
C SER A 158 19.60 -3.79 -16.42
N MET A 159 20.37 -4.88 -16.37
CA MET A 159 21.71 -4.96 -16.98
C MET A 159 21.67 -4.88 -18.52
N VAL A 160 20.69 -5.54 -19.15
CA VAL A 160 20.61 -5.65 -20.63
C VAL A 160 19.95 -4.43 -21.29
N MET A 161 19.02 -3.79 -20.59
CA MET A 161 18.16 -2.73 -21.15
C MET A 161 18.24 -1.40 -20.38
N GLY A 162 18.95 -1.35 -19.25
CA GLY A 162 19.00 -0.18 -18.40
C GLY A 162 19.88 0.95 -18.93
N PRO A 163 19.93 2.08 -18.20
CA PRO A 163 20.64 3.29 -18.63
C PRO A 163 22.15 3.09 -18.81
N HIS A 164 22.70 2.11 -18.09
CA HIS A 164 24.12 1.73 -18.13
C HIS A 164 24.33 0.40 -18.85
N ALA A 165 23.39 0.00 -19.71
CA ALA A 165 23.50 -1.25 -20.45
C ALA A 165 24.84 -1.30 -21.21
N ILE A 166 25.64 -2.30 -20.89
CA ILE A 166 26.88 -2.61 -21.61
C ILE A 166 26.40 -3.14 -22.97
N GLY A 167 26.43 -2.29 -24.00
CA GLY A 167 25.72 -2.53 -25.26
C GLY A 167 25.94 -3.92 -25.87
N GLY A 168 24.93 -4.44 -26.60
CA GLY A 168 25.13 -5.61 -27.46
C GLY A 168 24.01 -6.67 -27.52
N GLY A 169 22.86 -6.47 -26.89
CA GLY A 169 21.75 -7.42 -27.03
C GLY A 169 21.05 -7.33 -28.39
N GLU A 170 21.01 -8.42 -29.16
CA GLU A 170 20.17 -8.54 -30.35
C GLU A 170 18.69 -8.22 -30.01
N PRO A 171 17.94 -7.53 -30.89
CA PRO A 171 16.54 -7.17 -30.63
C PRO A 171 15.65 -8.34 -30.21
N ASP A 172 15.89 -9.52 -30.77
CA ASP A 172 15.13 -10.73 -30.42
C ASP A 172 15.42 -11.20 -28.99
N ARG A 173 16.66 -11.13 -28.52
CA ARG A 173 17.02 -11.44 -27.12
C ARG A 173 16.35 -10.51 -26.11
N ARG A 174 16.17 -9.24 -26.47
CA ARG A 174 15.44 -8.27 -25.61
C ARG A 174 13.95 -8.59 -25.54
N ARG A 175 13.37 -9.06 -26.64
CA ARG A 175 11.96 -9.50 -26.68
C ARG A 175 11.79 -10.76 -25.83
N ASP A 176 12.70 -11.71 -25.95
CA ASP A 176 12.69 -12.95 -25.17
C ASP A 176 12.82 -12.67 -23.67
N LEU A 177 13.77 -11.81 -23.28
CA LEU A 177 13.91 -11.38 -21.88
C LEU A 177 12.65 -10.70 -21.34
N CYS A 178 11.98 -9.87 -22.15
CA CYS A 178 10.69 -9.30 -21.75
C CYS A 178 9.62 -10.39 -21.56
N ASN A 179 9.61 -11.43 -22.42
CA ASN A 179 8.69 -12.55 -22.27
C ASN A 179 8.99 -13.36 -21.00
N ASP A 180 10.25 -13.59 -20.66
CA ASP A 180 10.66 -14.32 -19.46
C ASP A 180 10.24 -13.59 -18.18
N VAL A 181 10.47 -12.27 -18.11
CA VAL A 181 9.98 -11.43 -17.00
C VAL A 181 8.45 -11.54 -16.89
N LEU A 182 7.73 -11.41 -18.01
CA LEU A 182 6.27 -11.51 -17.99
C LEU A 182 5.77 -12.92 -17.66
N ALA A 183 6.53 -13.98 -17.99
CA ALA A 183 6.22 -15.35 -17.60
C ALA A 183 6.35 -15.53 -16.08
N ALA A 184 7.39 -14.96 -15.46
CA ALA A 184 7.54 -14.94 -14.01
C ALA A 184 6.39 -14.17 -13.34
N VAL A 185 6.03 -13.00 -13.86
CA VAL A 185 4.86 -12.22 -13.39
C VAL A 185 3.55 -12.99 -13.57
N ALA A 186 3.38 -13.72 -14.67
CA ALA A 186 2.20 -14.53 -14.93
C ALA A 186 2.06 -15.68 -13.93
N GLU A 187 3.15 -16.23 -13.40
CA GLU A 187 3.09 -17.26 -12.36
C GLU A 187 2.41 -16.75 -11.08
N PHE A 188 2.79 -15.56 -10.61
CA PHE A 188 2.12 -14.90 -9.49
C PHE A 188 0.61 -14.74 -9.74
N ARG A 189 0.25 -14.25 -10.95
CA ARG A 189 -1.15 -14.06 -11.33
C ARG A 189 -1.93 -15.37 -11.33
N ARG A 190 -1.35 -16.46 -11.83
CA ARG A 190 -1.95 -17.82 -11.80
C ARG A 190 -2.20 -18.29 -10.37
N ARG A 191 -1.31 -17.95 -9.43
CA ARG A 191 -1.45 -18.28 -8.00
C ARG A 191 -2.35 -17.32 -7.21
N GLY A 192 -3.07 -16.43 -7.89
CA GLY A 192 -4.02 -15.53 -7.24
C GLY A 192 -3.39 -14.28 -6.63
N VAL A 193 -2.19 -13.89 -7.08
CA VAL A 193 -1.54 -12.64 -6.66
C VAL A 193 -1.81 -11.55 -7.70
N THR A 194 -2.15 -10.36 -7.24
CA THR A 194 -2.22 -9.15 -8.05
C THR A 194 -0.81 -8.57 -8.17
N VAL A 195 -0.35 -8.34 -9.40
CA VAL A 195 0.95 -7.71 -9.67
C VAL A 195 0.71 -6.36 -10.33
N LEU A 196 1.05 -5.28 -9.62
CA LEU A 196 1.00 -3.92 -10.17
C LEU A 196 2.40 -3.33 -10.23
N VAL A 197 2.61 -2.43 -11.18
CA VAL A 197 3.87 -1.71 -11.38
C VAL A 197 3.62 -0.22 -11.58
N GLY A 198 4.48 0.61 -11.01
CA GLY A 198 4.53 2.06 -11.18
C GLY A 198 5.97 2.58 -11.05
N ILE A 199 6.20 3.83 -11.44
CA ILE A 199 7.50 4.49 -11.29
C ILE A 199 7.33 5.65 -10.32
N MET A 200 8.25 5.75 -9.37
CA MET A 200 8.33 6.85 -8.42
C MET A 200 9.57 7.68 -8.71
N ASP A 201 9.41 8.99 -8.82
CA ASP A 201 10.51 9.93 -8.81
C ASP A 201 11.02 10.06 -7.36
N ALA A 202 12.31 9.76 -7.15
CA ALA A 202 12.93 9.73 -5.83
C ALA A 202 14.30 10.41 -5.89
N PRO A 203 14.35 11.73 -6.20
CA PRO A 203 15.60 12.46 -6.42
C PRO A 203 16.53 12.35 -5.22
N LEU A 204 17.81 12.15 -5.49
CA LEU A 204 18.88 12.12 -4.49
C LEU A 204 19.80 13.34 -4.67
N PRO A 205 20.48 13.80 -3.61
CA PRO A 205 21.55 14.79 -3.75
C PRO A 205 22.58 14.33 -4.79
N GLY A 206 22.76 15.11 -5.86
CA GLY A 206 23.64 14.77 -6.98
C GLY A 206 23.04 13.88 -8.07
N MET A 207 21.83 13.33 -7.87
CA MET A 207 21.10 12.51 -8.86
C MET A 207 19.61 12.93 -8.90
N PRO A 208 19.27 14.06 -9.55
CA PRO A 208 17.90 14.58 -9.58
C PRO A 208 16.93 13.69 -10.38
N ASP A 209 17.43 12.89 -11.32
CA ASP A 209 16.63 12.00 -12.16
C ASP A 209 16.49 10.57 -11.61
N TRP A 210 16.80 10.36 -10.31
CA TRP A 210 16.72 9.04 -9.68
C TRP A 210 15.27 8.55 -9.61
N LYS A 211 14.96 7.48 -10.34
CA LYS A 211 13.66 6.84 -10.40
C LYS A 211 13.73 5.44 -9.81
N VAL A 212 12.70 5.09 -9.05
CA VAL A 212 12.56 3.75 -8.48
C VAL A 212 11.27 3.13 -9.00
N ALA A 213 11.39 1.95 -9.60
CA ALA A 213 10.23 1.17 -9.99
C ALA A 213 9.62 0.48 -8.76
N ILE A 214 8.32 0.63 -8.59
CA ILE A 214 7.58 0.00 -7.49
C ILE A 214 6.78 -1.15 -8.06
N ILE A 215 7.11 -2.37 -7.64
CA ILE A 215 6.38 -3.60 -7.99
C ILE A 215 5.65 -4.07 -6.75
N THR A 216 4.33 -4.20 -6.82
CA THR A 216 3.52 -4.69 -5.71
C THR A 216 3.02 -6.10 -5.98
N LEU A 217 3.14 -6.98 -4.99
CA LEU A 217 2.66 -8.36 -5.02
C LEU A 217 1.64 -8.53 -3.90
N THR A 218 0.35 -8.51 -4.25
CA THR A 218 -0.73 -8.54 -3.26
C THR A 218 -1.65 -9.75 -3.46
N PRO A 219 -1.78 -10.67 -2.48
CA PRO A 219 -2.72 -11.79 -2.57
C PRO A 219 -4.17 -11.31 -2.74
N LYS A 220 -4.88 -11.82 -3.75
CA LYS A 220 -6.31 -11.48 -3.95
C LYS A 220 -7.21 -11.96 -2.82
N LEU A 221 -6.79 -13.02 -2.11
CA LEU A 221 -7.53 -13.59 -1.01
C LEU A 221 -7.55 -12.70 0.23
N SER A 222 -6.44 -12.02 0.54
CA SER A 222 -6.40 -11.07 1.66
C SER A 222 -6.81 -9.67 1.25
N ASP A 223 -6.71 -9.35 -0.05
CA ASP A 223 -7.05 -8.02 -0.56
C ASP A 223 -7.66 -8.06 -1.97
N PRO A 224 -8.97 -8.31 -2.08
CA PRO A 224 -9.67 -8.39 -3.36
C PRO A 224 -9.82 -7.04 -4.07
N GLY A 225 -9.53 -5.93 -3.39
CA GLY A 225 -9.55 -4.59 -3.98
C GLY A 225 -8.26 -4.23 -4.74
N ALA A 226 -7.16 -4.95 -4.49
CA ALA A 226 -5.85 -4.70 -5.09
C ALA A 226 -5.89 -4.50 -6.63
N PRO A 227 -6.59 -5.33 -7.44
CA PRO A 227 -6.62 -5.17 -8.90
C PRO A 227 -7.18 -3.84 -9.41
N LYS A 228 -8.00 -3.16 -8.57
CA LYS A 228 -8.65 -1.89 -8.93
C LYS A 228 -7.80 -0.67 -8.60
N ARG A 229 -6.69 -0.85 -7.86
CA ARG A 229 -5.82 0.27 -7.49
C ARG A 229 -5.23 0.93 -8.72
N ARG A 230 -5.24 2.26 -8.69
CA ARG A 230 -4.56 3.13 -9.66
C ARG A 230 -3.43 3.93 -9.03
N THR A 231 -3.42 3.98 -7.70
CA THR A 231 -2.42 4.67 -6.90
C THR A 231 -2.11 3.82 -5.68
N ILE A 232 -0.84 3.79 -5.30
CA ILE A 232 -0.36 3.26 -4.02
C ILE A 232 0.40 4.37 -3.29
N LEU A 233 0.46 4.31 -1.97
CA LEU A 233 1.29 5.19 -1.17
C LEU A 233 2.60 4.47 -0.84
N VAL A 234 3.73 5.10 -1.14
CA VAL A 234 5.06 4.54 -0.91
C VAL A 234 5.83 5.47 0.01
N ASP A 235 6.38 4.94 1.10
CA ASP A 235 7.27 5.72 1.96
C ASP A 235 8.60 5.95 1.23
N LYS A 236 8.90 7.23 0.93
CA LYS A 236 10.13 7.61 0.21
C LYS A 236 11.40 7.18 0.94
N ARG A 237 11.37 6.99 2.26
CA ARG A 237 12.51 6.49 3.04
C ARG A 237 12.85 5.04 2.72
N SER A 238 11.87 4.27 2.22
CA SER A 238 12.06 2.87 1.83
C SER A 238 12.78 2.70 0.50
N VAL A 239 12.90 3.77 -0.29
CA VAL A 239 13.55 3.75 -1.61
C VAL A 239 14.81 4.60 -1.69
N GLN A 240 15.09 5.38 -0.65
CA GLN A 240 16.32 6.14 -0.54
C GLN A 240 17.47 5.20 -0.14
N PRO A 241 18.66 5.35 -0.73
CA PRO A 241 19.84 4.64 -0.27
C PRO A 241 20.09 4.98 1.20
N ARG A 242 20.47 3.98 1.99
CA ARG A 242 20.82 4.22 3.40
C ARG A 242 22.06 5.14 3.47
N PRO A 243 22.22 5.92 4.55
CA PRO A 243 23.44 6.69 4.79
C PRO A 243 24.68 5.79 4.65
N GLY A 244 25.65 6.21 3.83
CA GLY A 244 26.84 5.41 3.49
C GLY A 244 26.72 4.52 2.25
N TYR A 245 25.53 4.42 1.66
CA TYR A 245 25.26 3.75 0.38
C TYR A 245 25.11 4.78 -0.75
N LEU A 246 25.99 5.78 -0.79
CA LEU A 246 26.19 6.50 -2.04
C LEU A 246 26.92 5.53 -2.98
N PRO A 247 26.45 5.30 -4.22
CA PRO A 247 27.35 4.84 -5.24
C PRO A 247 28.51 5.85 -5.23
N HIS A 248 29.72 5.38 -4.97
CA HIS A 248 30.90 6.12 -5.36
C HIS A 248 30.91 6.19 -6.89
N LEU A 249 30.07 7.05 -7.45
CA LEU A 249 30.16 7.49 -8.82
C LEU A 249 30.95 8.78 -8.77
N ALA A 250 32.27 8.60 -8.89
CA ALA A 250 33.18 9.59 -9.43
C ALA A 250 32.77 9.96 -10.86
#